data_AF-A0A7R9NMD9-F1
#
_entry.id   AF-A0A7R9NMD9-F1
#
_cell.length_a   1.000
_cell.length_b   1.000
_cell.length_c   1.000
_cell.angle_alpha   90.00
_cell.angle_beta   90.00
_cell.angle_gamma   90.00
#
_symmetry.space_group_name_H-M   'P 1'
#
loop_
_entity.id
_entity.type
_entity.pdbx_description
1 polymer ?
#
loop_
_entity_poly.entity_id
_entity_poly.type
_entity_poly.pdbx_seq_one_letter_code
_entity_poly.pdbx_strand_id
1 'polypeptide(L)' 'EAKNTAIMEEREVTILTYNARGLSRELLTLIDLTARQRIDIIAVQEVNTRVDVIDLNIPGYSLFVIPSTIW' A
#
# COMPACT_ATOMS: atom_id res chain seq x y z
N GLU A 1 42.68 13.12 -4.07
CA GLU A 1 41.40 12.96 -3.37
C GLU A 1 40.32 12.66 -4.39
N ALA A 2 39.73 11.45 -4.37
CA ALA A 2 38.66 11.09 -5.30
C ALA A 2 37.34 11.66 -4.79
N LYS A 3 36.71 12.55 -5.56
CA LYS A 3 35.36 13.06 -5.28
C LYS A 3 34.36 11.92 -5.50
N ASN A 4 33.87 11.33 -4.42
CA ASN A 4 32.67 10.50 -4.44
C ASN A 4 31.46 11.41 -4.69
N THR A 5 31.16 11.65 -5.97
CA THR A 5 29.90 12.26 -6.37
C THR A 5 28.84 11.18 -6.32
N ALA A 6 28.14 11.04 -5.19
CA ALA A 6 26.97 10.20 -5.13
C ALA A 6 25.92 10.79 -6.08
N ILE A 7 25.65 10.08 -7.18
CA ILE A 7 24.52 10.39 -8.05
C ILE A 7 23.29 9.94 -7.27
N MET A 8 22.64 10.87 -6.56
CA MET A 8 21.28 10.61 -6.07
C MET A 8 20.38 10.61 -7.30
N GLU A 9 19.99 9.41 -7.74
CA GLU A 9 18.91 9.29 -8.70
C GLU A 9 17.63 9.83 -8.06
N GLU A 10 17.03 10.83 -8.69
CA GLU A 10 15.75 11.39 -8.27
C GLU A 10 14.67 10.34 -8.55
N ARG A 11 14.33 9.54 -7.52
CA ARG A 11 13.29 8.52 -7.61
C ARG A 11 11.95 9.13 -7.25
N GLU A 12 11.03 9.16 -8.21
CA GLU A 12 9.62 9.45 -7.95
C GLU A 12 9.01 8.34 -7.07
N VAL A 13 8.28 8.75 -6.04
CA VAL A 13 7.56 7.89 -5.09
C VAL A 13 6.07 8.07 -5.31
N THR A 14 5.37 6.98 -5.61
CA THR A 14 3.93 7.00 -5.86
C THR A 14 3.17 6.47 -4.65
N ILE A 15 2.20 7.27 -4.16
CA ILE A 15 1.35 6.93 -3.02
C ILE A 15 -0.10 6.85 -3.49
N LEU A 16 -0.74 5.70 -3.28
CA LEU A 16 -2.15 5.49 -3.52
C LEU A 16 -2.93 5.60 -2.19
N THR A 17 -3.90 6.49 -2.14
CA THR A 17 -4.88 6.55 -1.04
C THR A 17 -6.23 6.03 -1.54
N TYR A 18 -6.84 5.12 -0.79
CA TYR A 18 -8.07 4.45 -1.22
C TYR A 18 -9.02 4.23 -0.03
N ASN A 19 -10.28 4.60 -0.19
CA ASN A 19 -11.34 4.28 0.76
C ASN A 19 -12.09 3.05 0.24
N ALA A 20 -11.96 1.92 0.94
CA ALA A 20 -12.50 0.64 0.49
C ALA A 20 -13.98 0.45 0.77
N ARG A 21 -14.57 1.18 1.74
CA ARG A 21 -15.96 0.99 2.21
C ARG A 21 -16.29 -0.50 2.50
N GLY A 22 -15.30 -1.26 2.95
CA GLY A 22 -15.27 -2.73 3.05
C GLY A 22 -14.30 -3.38 2.05
N LEU A 23 -13.23 -4.01 2.56
CA LEU A 23 -12.09 -4.45 1.74
C LEU A 23 -12.37 -5.66 0.84
N SER A 24 -13.31 -6.54 1.21
CA SER A 24 -13.55 -7.81 0.52
C SER A 24 -13.96 -7.68 -0.95
N ARG A 25 -14.60 -6.57 -1.36
CA ARG A 25 -14.97 -6.33 -2.77
C ARG A 25 -13.86 -5.68 -3.58
N GLU A 26 -12.98 -4.95 -2.92
CA GLU A 26 -11.99 -4.08 -3.58
C GLU A 26 -10.57 -4.67 -3.56
N LEU A 27 -10.38 -5.79 -2.84
CA LEU A 27 -9.09 -6.48 -2.75
C LEU A 27 -8.51 -6.84 -4.12
N LEU A 28 -9.31 -7.44 -5.00
CA LEU A 28 -8.86 -7.83 -6.35
C LEU A 28 -8.53 -6.61 -7.21
N THR A 29 -9.29 -5.52 -7.07
CA THR A 29 -9.04 -4.25 -7.76
C THR A 29 -7.69 -3.67 -7.33
N LEU A 30 -7.40 -3.65 -6.03
CA LEU A 30 -6.12 -3.16 -5.50
C LEU A 30 -4.94 -4.03 -5.95
N ILE A 31 -5.09 -5.36 -5.94
CA ILE A 31 -4.05 -6.28 -6.44
C ILE A 31 -3.79 -6.03 -7.92
N ASP A 32 -4.82 -5.95 -8.77
CA ASP A 32 -4.65 -5.70 -10.21
C ASP A 32 -4.01 -4.33 -10.47
N LEU A 33 -4.40 -3.30 -9.72
CA LEU A 33 -3.85 -1.96 -9.86
C LEU A 33 -2.35 -1.92 -9.51
N THR A 34 -1.95 -2.55 -8.42
CA THR A 34 -0.54 -2.63 -7.98
C THR A 34 0.32 -3.52 -8.88
N ALA A 35 -0.28 -4.49 -9.57
CA ALA A 35 0.41 -5.28 -10.57
C ALA A 35 0.69 -4.47 -11.87
N ARG A 36 -0.17 -3.50 -12.19
CA ARG A 36 -0.07 -2.69 -13.42
C ARG A 36 0.68 -1.38 -13.24
N GLN A 37 0.70 -0.84 -12.03
CA GLN A 37 1.29 0.45 -11.71
C GLN A 37 2.36 0.30 -10.64
N ARG A 38 3.46 1.04 -10.80
CA ARG A 38 4.49 1.14 -9.77
C ARG A 38 3.98 2.03 -8.64
N ILE A 39 3.36 1.42 -7.64
CA ILE A 39 2.93 2.08 -6.42
C ILE A 39 3.94 1.75 -5.32
N ASP A 40 4.49 2.73 -4.63
CA ASP A 40 5.43 2.47 -3.54
C ASP A 40 4.71 2.31 -2.20
N ILE A 41 3.60 3.03 -2.00
CA ILE A 41 2.83 3.05 -0.75
C ILE A 41 1.34 3.00 -1.06
N ILE A 42 0.60 2.15 -0.34
CA ILE A 42 -0.86 2.03 -0.43
C ILE A 42 -1.44 2.29 0.96
N ALA A 43 -2.29 3.29 1.07
CA ALA A 43 -3.04 3.61 2.28
C ALA A 43 -4.52 3.31 2.06
N VAL A 44 -5.01 2.24 2.70
CA VAL A 44 -6.41 1.80 2.60
C VAL A 44 -7.18 2.15 3.87
N GLN A 45 -8.36 2.75 3.71
CA GLN A 45 -9.26 3.17 4.79
C GLN A 45 -10.57 2.41 4.72
N GLU A 46 -11.33 2.42 5.83
CA GLU A 46 -12.65 1.77 5.94
C GLU A 46 -12.65 0.28 5.53
N VAL A 47 -11.61 -0.47 5.92
CA VAL A 47 -11.49 -1.92 5.63
C VAL A 47 -12.54 -2.79 6.36
N ASN A 48 -13.35 -2.18 7.23
CA ASN A 48 -14.60 -2.61 7.89
C ASN A 48 -14.68 -4.00 8.56
N THR A 49 -13.65 -4.84 8.58
CA THR A 49 -13.60 -5.99 9.51
C THR A 49 -12.18 -6.34 9.95
N ARG A 50 -12.06 -7.00 11.11
CA ARG A 50 -10.81 -7.65 11.55
C ARG A 50 -10.40 -8.84 10.66
N VAL A 51 -11.36 -9.43 9.94
CA VAL A 51 -11.16 -10.65 9.16
C VAL A 51 -10.60 -10.32 7.77
N ASP A 52 -11.07 -9.23 7.15
CA ASP A 52 -10.65 -8.86 5.79
C ASP A 52 -9.18 -8.42 5.69
N VAL A 53 -8.59 -7.95 6.79
CA VAL A 53 -7.19 -7.46 6.78
C VAL A 53 -6.17 -8.58 6.93
N ILE A 54 -6.55 -9.72 7.50
CA ILE A 54 -5.65 -10.88 7.65
C ILE A 54 -5.38 -11.53 6.27
N ASP A 55 -6.37 -11.45 5.38
CA ASP A 55 -6.28 -12.02 4.02
C ASP A 55 -5.72 -11.03 2.99
N LEU A 56 -5.43 -9.78 3.38
CA LEU A 56 -4.84 -8.77 2.49
C LEU A 56 -3.35 -9.10 2.23
N ASN A 57 -3.10 -9.89 1.19
CA ASN A 57 -1.76 -10.19 0.73
C ASN A 57 -1.54 -9.64 -0.69
N ILE A 58 -0.85 -8.50 -0.79
CA ILE A 58 -0.44 -7.92 -2.08
C ILE A 58 1.02 -8.32 -2.34
N PRO A 59 1.32 -9.06 -3.42
CA PRO A 59 2.68 -9.49 -3.73
C PRO A 59 3.66 -8.31 -3.77
N GLY A 60 4.78 -8.44 -3.05
CA GLY A 60 5.82 -7.41 -3.00
C GLY A 60 5.58 -6.29 -1.98
N TYR A 61 4.47 -6.30 -1.25
CA TYR A 61 4.19 -5.33 -0.19
C TYR A 61 4.24 -5.97 1.19
N SER A 62 4.63 -5.17 2.18
CA SER A 62 4.47 -5.49 3.58
C SER A 62 3.19 -4.83 4.10
N LEU A 63 2.38 -5.58 4.82
CA LEU A 63 1.13 -5.09 5.39
C LEU A 63 1.36 -4.53 6.80
N PHE A 64 0.87 -3.30 7.03
CA PHE A 64 0.80 -2.68 8.34
C PHE A 64 -0.65 -2.34 8.66
N VAL A 65 -1.16 -2.89 9.77
CA VAL A 65 -2.54 -2.68 10.20
C VAL A 65 -2.57 -1.76 11.40
N ILE A 66 -3.27 -0.64 11.28
CA ILE A 66 -3.56 0.26 12.40
C ILE A 66 -4.99 -0.05 12.84
N PRO A 67 -5.19 -0.83 13.92
CA PRO A 67 -6.53 -1.10 14.42
C PRO A 67 -7.18 0.22 14.85
N SER A 68 -8.41 0.47 14.41
CA SER A 68 -9.22 1.55 14.98
C SER A 68 -9.52 1.20 16.43
N THR A 69 -8.94 1.97 17.36
CA THR A 69 -9.34 1.93 18.76
C THR A 69 -10.75 2.52 18.83
N ILE A 70 -11.76 1.65 18.95
CA ILE A 70 -13.13 2.07 19.25
C ILE A 70 -13.07 2.61 20.70
N TRP A 71 -13.27 3.93 20.88
CA TRP A 71 -13.58 4.54 22.18
C TRP A 71 -15.09 4.59 22.37
#